data_AF-A0A373NTE7-F1
#
_entry.id   AF-A0A373NTE7-F1
#
_cell.length_a   1.000
_cell.length_b   1.000
_cell.length_c   1.000
_cell.angle_alpha   90.00
_cell.angle_beta   90.00
_cell.angle_gamma   90.00
#
_symmetry.space_group_name_H-M   'P 1'
#
loop_
_entity.id
_entity.type
_entity.pdbx_description
1 polymer ?
#
loop_
_entity_poly.entity_id
_entity_poly.type
_entity_poly.pdbx_seq_one_letter_code
_entity_poly.pdbx_strand_id
1 'polypeptide(L)'
;MKAKRINKIIAIFFMFLCLMLSTTSVSAAPKINKKTATVYVNKTITLRINGAKRKVKWRSSNAKIASVNKNGVVRGKRAGKAKITGYLNGKRYVCRVTVKKKKNNPKLNYSNIASSTGRVIQLKLLHCKSKVSWSSSNAKVASVSRTGKARFKNSGVAYIYAKTGKKRYKCIITVFDRPLGLYYSSMPTPTPTPKLKYDIKKAAPKAEQKILDIFNATGFKLKYRNIGNWTYGLTSTYDYDKSITLSTELFDTSKRIWKGSEQITLENVTYHELGHFVAWITDRSDLTNKMQQLKKEEDKRHTENAAEYFADSYMRWVLNRNQLKKEQPRTYQYIKEQIDYISKTPISHWIGKY
;
A
#
# COMPACT_ATOMS: atom_id res chain seq x y z
N MET A 1 -39.40 69.64 45.53
CA MET A 1 -39.74 68.30 44.96
C MET A 1 -38.59 67.56 44.24
N LYS A 2 -37.34 68.05 44.21
CA LYS A 2 -36.24 67.38 43.45
C LYS A 2 -35.41 66.34 44.23
N ALA A 3 -35.27 66.48 45.56
CA ALA A 3 -34.42 65.57 46.36
C ALA A 3 -35.02 64.16 46.61
N LYS A 4 -36.35 64.03 46.76
CA LYS A 4 -37.02 62.73 47.00
C LYS A 4 -36.98 61.76 45.80
N ARG A 5 -36.84 62.27 44.57
CA ARG A 5 -36.75 61.43 43.36
C ARG A 5 -35.36 60.84 43.16
N ILE A 6 -34.30 61.51 43.61
CA ILE A 6 -32.91 61.04 43.49
C ILE A 6 -32.65 59.87 44.45
N ASN A 7 -33.13 59.94 45.71
CA ASN A 7 -32.97 58.84 46.66
C ASN A 7 -33.74 57.56 46.27
N LYS A 8 -34.88 57.66 45.59
CA LYS A 8 -35.59 56.49 45.04
C LYS A 8 -34.85 55.85 43.87
N ILE A 9 -34.22 56.65 43.00
CA ILE A 9 -33.43 56.14 41.87
C ILE A 9 -32.14 55.48 42.37
N ILE A 10 -31.46 56.06 43.36
CA ILE A 10 -30.26 55.44 43.97
C ILE A 10 -30.61 54.13 44.69
N ALA A 11 -31.74 54.06 45.40
CA ALA A 11 -32.21 52.82 46.04
C ALA A 11 -32.61 51.73 45.03
N ILE A 12 -33.26 52.09 43.92
CA ILE A 12 -33.61 51.14 42.84
C ILE A 12 -32.35 50.68 42.10
N PHE A 13 -31.37 51.55 41.90
CA PHE A 13 -30.08 51.19 41.29
C PHE A 13 -29.25 50.29 42.21
N PHE A 14 -29.27 50.51 43.52
CA PHE A 14 -28.63 49.61 44.50
C PHE A 14 -29.36 48.26 44.63
N MET A 15 -30.69 48.24 44.51
CA MET A 15 -31.50 47.00 44.53
C MET A 15 -31.31 46.17 43.25
N PHE A 16 -31.10 46.81 42.10
CA PHE A 16 -30.71 46.14 40.85
C PHE A 16 -29.25 45.67 40.85
N LEU A 17 -28.36 46.41 41.53
CA LEU A 17 -26.95 46.03 41.70
C LEU A 17 -26.80 44.82 42.66
N CYS A 18 -27.73 44.62 43.60
CA CYS A 18 -27.75 43.46 44.50
C CYS A 18 -28.35 42.18 43.87
N LEU A 19 -29.15 42.30 42.80
CA LEU A 19 -29.72 41.14 42.07
C LEU A 19 -28.77 40.53 41.03
N MET A 20 -27.65 41.19 40.74
CA MET A 20 -26.58 40.65 39.89
C MET A 20 -25.56 39.82 40.68
N LEU A 21 -25.92 39.40 41.90
CA LEU A 21 -25.16 38.46 42.69
C LEU A 21 -25.27 37.04 42.09
N SER A 22 -24.16 36.62 41.51
CA SER A 22 -23.69 35.24 41.49
C SER A 22 -24.51 34.26 40.64
N THR A 23 -24.29 34.29 39.32
CA THR A 23 -24.43 33.06 38.54
C THR A 23 -23.35 32.07 38.98
N THR A 24 -23.63 31.29 40.03
CA THR A 24 -22.81 30.12 40.34
C THR A 24 -22.97 29.17 39.16
N SER A 25 -22.01 29.18 38.25
CA SER A 25 -21.87 28.13 37.25
C SER A 25 -21.80 26.79 38.00
N VAL A 26 -22.91 26.04 37.99
CA VAL A 26 -22.93 24.68 38.53
C VAL A 26 -22.03 23.86 37.62
N SER A 27 -20.74 23.83 37.95
CA SER A 27 -19.74 23.06 37.23
C SER A 27 -20.15 21.59 37.36
N ALA A 28 -20.52 20.99 36.24
CA ALA A 28 -20.95 19.59 36.18
C ALA A 28 -20.00 18.69 36.99
N ALA A 29 -20.58 17.85 37.85
CA ALA A 29 -19.82 17.02 38.76
C ALA A 29 -18.74 16.20 38.01
N PRO A 30 -17.50 16.12 38.54
CA PRO A 30 -16.44 15.47 37.78
C PRO A 30 -16.77 14.01 37.49
N LYS A 31 -16.56 13.58 36.23
CA LYS A 31 -16.93 12.24 35.75
C LYS A 31 -15.82 11.64 34.91
N ILE A 32 -15.48 10.36 35.15
CA ILE A 32 -14.54 9.66 34.29
C ILE A 32 -15.13 9.44 32.91
N ASN A 33 -14.33 9.69 31.87
CA ASN A 33 -14.76 9.55 30.48
C ASN A 33 -15.16 8.12 30.11
N LYS A 34 -14.61 7.09 30.79
CA LYS A 34 -14.88 5.68 30.53
C LYS A 34 -14.91 4.86 31.82
N LYS A 35 -16.03 4.18 32.11
CA LYS A 35 -16.14 3.21 33.21
C LYS A 35 -15.53 1.84 32.86
N THR A 36 -15.48 1.51 31.57
CA THR A 36 -14.85 0.31 31.02
C THR A 36 -14.07 0.67 29.76
N ALA A 37 -12.98 -0.04 29.49
CA ALA A 37 -12.22 0.13 28.26
C ALA A 37 -11.52 -1.16 27.84
N THR A 38 -11.34 -1.33 26.54
CA THR A 38 -10.47 -2.36 25.96
C THR A 38 -9.24 -1.69 25.36
N VAL A 39 -8.06 -2.25 25.63
CA VAL A 39 -6.79 -1.83 25.01
C VAL A 39 -6.05 -3.07 24.51
N TYR A 40 -5.31 -2.95 23.42
CA TYR A 40 -4.46 -4.04 22.95
C TYR A 40 -3.07 -3.95 23.58
N VAL A 41 -2.38 -5.09 23.73
CA VAL A 41 -0.96 -5.11 24.13
C VAL A 41 -0.15 -4.14 23.25
N ASN A 42 0.72 -3.34 23.89
CA ASN A 42 1.54 -2.27 23.31
C ASN A 42 0.78 -1.06 22.74
N LYS A 43 -0.55 -1.02 22.89
CA LYS A 43 -1.38 0.15 22.57
C LYS A 43 -1.74 0.92 23.82
N THR A 44 -2.21 2.14 23.62
CA THR A 44 -2.58 3.07 24.69
C THR A 44 -4.03 3.54 24.54
N ILE A 45 -4.62 3.93 25.66
CA ILE A 45 -5.86 4.70 25.73
C ILE A 45 -5.65 5.84 26.73
N THR A 46 -6.36 6.94 26.58
CA THR A 46 -6.30 8.05 27.53
C THR A 46 -7.58 8.09 28.36
N LEU A 47 -7.43 8.03 29.68
CA LEU A 47 -8.50 8.27 30.63
C LEU A 47 -8.45 9.72 31.09
N ARG A 48 -9.63 10.33 31.24
CA ARG A 48 -9.79 11.71 31.70
C ARG A 48 -10.93 11.75 32.71
N ILE A 49 -10.83 12.67 33.67
CA ILE A 49 -11.95 13.05 34.51
C ILE A 49 -12.44 14.39 33.98
N ASN A 50 -13.60 14.40 33.32
CA ASN A 50 -14.22 15.62 32.81
C ASN A 50 -14.59 16.51 33.99
N GLY A 51 -14.44 17.84 33.87
CA GLY A 51 -14.65 18.77 34.98
C GLY A 51 -13.50 18.82 36.01
N ALA A 52 -12.39 18.12 35.78
CA ALA A 52 -11.22 18.21 36.65
C ALA A 52 -10.47 19.53 36.43
N LYS A 53 -10.58 20.46 37.38
CA LYS A 53 -9.82 21.72 37.42
C LYS A 53 -8.41 21.58 38.02
N ARG A 54 -8.11 20.42 38.63
CA ARG A 54 -6.84 20.10 39.29
C ARG A 54 -6.24 18.82 38.72
N LYS A 55 -4.93 18.63 38.97
CA LYS A 55 -4.18 17.45 38.53
C LYS A 55 -4.76 16.16 39.15
N VAL A 56 -5.05 15.18 38.30
CA VAL A 56 -5.55 13.86 38.71
C VAL A 56 -4.38 12.94 39.03
N LYS A 57 -4.40 12.29 40.20
CA LYS A 57 -3.45 11.22 40.52
C LYS A 57 -3.98 9.89 39.99
N TRP A 58 -3.18 9.15 39.23
CA TRP A 58 -3.59 7.89 38.61
C TRP A 58 -2.89 6.68 39.23
N ARG A 59 -3.62 5.60 39.44
CA ARG A 59 -3.08 4.32 39.95
C ARG A 59 -3.64 3.15 39.15
N SER A 60 -2.79 2.17 38.87
CA SER A 60 -3.23 0.87 38.36
C SER A 60 -3.25 -0.16 39.49
N SER A 61 -4.27 -1.01 39.51
CA SER A 61 -4.30 -2.21 40.36
C SER A 61 -3.31 -3.28 39.92
N ASN A 62 -2.87 -3.30 38.66
CA ASN A 62 -1.84 -4.21 38.17
C ASN A 62 -1.06 -3.58 37.00
N ALA A 63 0.07 -2.95 37.33
CA ALA A 63 0.93 -2.28 36.34
C ALA A 63 1.63 -3.24 35.37
N LYS A 64 1.71 -4.55 35.66
CA LYS A 64 2.20 -5.59 34.74
C LYS A 64 1.17 -5.94 33.67
N ILE A 65 -0.12 -5.71 33.91
CA ILE A 65 -1.21 -5.88 32.93
C ILE A 65 -1.46 -4.56 32.19
N ALA A 66 -1.73 -3.47 32.90
CA ALA A 66 -1.94 -2.14 32.34
C ALA A 66 -1.30 -1.07 33.24
N SER A 67 -0.37 -0.29 32.71
CA SER A 67 0.24 0.84 33.42
C SER A 67 -0.43 2.15 33.03
N VAL A 68 -0.52 3.10 33.95
CA VAL A 68 -1.05 4.45 33.69
C VAL A 68 0.00 5.48 34.08
N ASN A 69 0.19 6.53 33.27
CA ASN A 69 1.10 7.62 33.59
C ASN A 69 0.38 8.82 34.24
N LYS A 70 1.13 9.86 34.62
CA LYS A 70 0.60 11.08 35.25
C LYS A 70 -0.46 11.83 34.42
N ASN A 71 -0.50 11.61 33.10
CA ASN A 71 -1.43 12.25 32.18
C ASN A 71 -2.67 11.38 31.88
N GLY A 72 -2.85 10.26 32.60
CA GLY A 72 -3.96 9.34 32.37
C GLY A 72 -3.82 8.45 31.13
N VAL A 73 -2.62 8.39 30.52
CA VAL A 73 -2.34 7.50 29.40
C VAL A 73 -2.10 6.10 29.94
N VAL A 74 -3.01 5.19 29.64
CA VAL A 74 -2.97 3.78 30.02
C VAL A 74 -2.35 2.97 28.87
N ARG A 75 -1.26 2.25 29.13
CA ARG A 75 -0.61 1.32 28.20
C ARG A 75 -0.92 -0.13 28.57
N GLY A 76 -1.45 -0.90 27.63
CA GLY A 76 -1.62 -2.35 27.80
C GLY A 76 -0.28 -3.07 27.66
N LYS A 77 0.13 -3.84 28.68
CA LYS A 77 1.41 -4.59 28.69
C LYS A 77 1.20 -6.09 28.50
N ARG A 78 0.23 -6.68 29.19
CA ARG A 78 -0.06 -8.11 29.13
C ARG A 78 -1.56 -8.36 29.11
N ALA A 79 -2.00 -9.40 28.40
CA ALA A 79 -3.42 -9.77 28.39
C ALA A 79 -3.92 -10.05 29.81
N GLY A 80 -5.12 -9.56 30.11
CA GLY A 80 -5.72 -9.65 31.44
C GLY A 80 -6.62 -8.46 31.75
N LYS A 81 -7.10 -8.39 32.99
CA LYS A 81 -7.95 -7.29 33.47
C LYS A 81 -7.21 -6.48 34.54
N ALA A 82 -7.36 -5.16 34.50
CA ALA A 82 -6.84 -4.25 35.53
C ALA A 82 -7.83 -3.11 35.76
N LYS A 83 -8.00 -2.67 37.00
CA LYS A 83 -8.68 -1.42 37.35
C LYS A 83 -7.68 -0.27 37.33
N ILE A 84 -8.03 0.82 36.65
CA ILE A 84 -7.31 2.10 36.69
C ILE A 84 -8.15 3.09 37.49
N THR A 85 -7.57 3.69 38.51
CA THR A 85 -8.23 4.63 39.43
C THR A 85 -7.62 6.01 39.28
N GLY A 86 -8.43 7.01 38.93
CA GLY A 86 -8.10 8.42 39.05
C GLY A 86 -8.60 8.97 40.38
N TYR A 87 -7.75 9.72 41.09
CA TYR A 87 -8.06 10.40 42.33
C TYR A 87 -8.11 11.90 42.07
N LEU A 88 -9.24 12.52 42.39
CA LEU A 88 -9.47 13.96 42.27
C LEU A 88 -10.16 14.44 43.55
N ASN A 89 -9.52 15.34 44.29
CA ASN A 89 -10.04 15.91 45.56
C ASN A 89 -10.55 14.84 46.54
N GLY A 90 -9.77 13.79 46.79
CA GLY A 90 -10.14 12.67 47.67
C GLY A 90 -11.14 11.66 47.07
N LYS A 91 -11.84 12.02 45.98
CA LYS A 91 -12.82 11.14 45.31
C LYS A 91 -12.14 10.19 44.32
N ARG A 92 -12.69 8.97 44.22
CA ARG A 92 -12.18 7.86 43.39
C ARG A 92 -13.01 7.69 42.13
N TYR A 93 -12.32 7.59 41.00
CA TYR A 93 -12.91 7.39 39.67
C TYR A 93 -12.29 6.18 39.00
N VAL A 94 -13.08 5.12 38.78
CA VAL A 94 -12.55 3.81 38.38
C VAL A 94 -12.95 3.46 36.94
N CYS A 95 -11.96 3.04 36.15
CA CYS A 95 -12.13 2.41 34.85
C CYS A 95 -11.68 0.94 34.90
N ARG A 96 -12.53 0.00 34.50
CA ARG A 96 -12.15 -1.41 34.30
C ARG A 96 -11.53 -1.58 32.92
N VAL A 97 -10.24 -1.84 32.85
CA VAL A 97 -9.48 -2.04 31.61
C VAL A 97 -9.29 -3.52 31.34
N THR A 98 -9.69 -3.96 30.14
CA THR A 98 -9.37 -5.31 29.63
C THR A 98 -8.29 -5.18 28.57
N VAL A 99 -7.14 -5.81 28.80
CA VAL A 99 -6.05 -5.86 27.82
C VAL A 99 -6.21 -7.13 26.99
N LYS A 100 -6.35 -6.97 25.68
CA LYS A 100 -6.45 -8.09 24.73
C LYS A 100 -5.15 -8.23 23.93
N LYS A 101 -4.80 -9.45 23.53
CA LYS A 101 -3.82 -9.67 22.45
C LYS A 101 -4.53 -9.44 21.13
N LYS A 102 -3.86 -8.76 20.18
CA LYS A 102 -4.34 -8.71 18.81
C LYS A 102 -4.28 -10.13 18.26
N LYS A 103 -5.42 -10.66 17.79
CA LYS A 103 -5.43 -11.92 17.07
C LYS A 103 -4.81 -11.66 15.70
N ASN A 104 -3.58 -12.11 15.50
CA ASN A 104 -2.99 -12.06 14.18
C ASN A 104 -3.66 -13.14 13.35
N ASN A 105 -4.45 -12.74 12.35
CA ASN A 105 -5.06 -13.69 11.44
C ASN A 105 -3.97 -14.33 10.56
N PRO A 106 -4.12 -15.62 10.20
CA PRO A 106 -3.19 -16.22 9.27
C PRO A 106 -3.17 -15.44 7.95
N LYS A 107 -1.96 -15.24 7.41
CA LYS A 107 -1.75 -14.58 6.13
C LYS A 107 -0.55 -15.18 5.43
N LEU A 108 -0.57 -15.22 4.10
CA LEU A 108 0.61 -15.59 3.35
C LEU A 108 1.68 -14.50 3.49
N ASN A 109 2.95 -14.89 3.42
CA ASN A 109 4.05 -13.94 3.27
C ASN A 109 3.99 -13.18 1.95
N TYR A 110 3.40 -13.79 0.90
CA TYR A 110 3.15 -13.17 -0.40
C TYR A 110 1.71 -13.43 -0.85
N SER A 111 1.03 -12.37 -1.32
CA SER A 111 -0.29 -12.45 -1.98
C SER A 111 -0.17 -12.57 -3.50
N ASN A 112 0.92 -12.08 -4.08
CA ASN A 112 1.28 -12.17 -5.49
C ASN A 112 2.79 -12.40 -5.60
N ILE A 113 3.22 -13.15 -6.61
CA ILE A 113 4.61 -13.33 -7.00
C ILE A 113 4.68 -13.36 -8.53
N ALA A 114 5.40 -12.41 -9.11
CA ALA A 114 5.88 -12.48 -10.49
C ALA A 114 7.36 -12.90 -10.56
N SER A 115 7.71 -13.93 -11.33
CA SER A 115 9.11 -14.32 -11.54
C SER A 115 9.35 -15.19 -12.77
N SER A 116 10.61 -15.36 -13.15
CA SER A 116 10.99 -16.16 -14.32
C SER A 116 10.93 -17.67 -14.07
N THR A 117 10.80 -18.43 -15.15
CA THR A 117 10.96 -19.89 -15.15
C THR A 117 12.27 -20.33 -14.48
N GLY A 118 12.21 -21.48 -13.80
CA GLY A 118 13.32 -22.09 -13.06
C GLY A 118 13.54 -21.54 -11.64
N ARG A 119 12.86 -20.46 -11.24
CA ARG A 119 12.99 -19.91 -9.87
C ARG A 119 12.23 -20.77 -8.85
N VAL A 120 12.73 -20.74 -7.61
CA VAL A 120 12.13 -21.40 -6.45
C VAL A 120 11.97 -20.39 -5.31
N ILE A 121 10.75 -20.24 -4.79
CA ILE A 121 10.44 -19.32 -3.68
C ILE A 121 9.76 -20.08 -2.55
N GLN A 122 10.11 -19.73 -1.31
CA GLN A 122 9.50 -20.30 -0.12
C GLN A 122 8.26 -19.49 0.30
N LEU A 123 7.08 -20.08 0.13
CA LEU A 123 5.83 -19.57 0.68
C LEU A 123 5.67 -20.01 2.14
N LYS A 124 5.11 -19.12 2.97
CA LYS A 124 4.82 -19.37 4.39
C LYS A 124 3.44 -18.80 4.74
N LEU A 125 2.64 -19.57 5.47
CA LEU A 125 1.42 -19.07 6.10
C LEU A 125 1.77 -18.57 7.52
N LEU A 126 1.98 -17.26 7.62
CA LEU A 126 2.32 -16.58 8.87
C LEU A 126 1.16 -16.63 9.86
N HIS A 127 1.47 -16.60 11.15
CA HIS A 127 0.49 -16.61 12.24
C HIS A 127 -0.47 -17.82 12.24
N CYS A 128 -0.06 -18.92 11.58
CA CYS A 128 -0.73 -20.21 11.63
C CYS A 128 0.08 -21.17 12.49
N LYS A 129 -0.55 -21.81 13.47
CA LYS A 129 0.05 -22.89 14.26
C LYS A 129 -0.35 -24.29 13.79
N SER A 130 -1.44 -24.38 13.04
CA SER A 130 -1.98 -25.63 12.51
C SER A 130 -1.25 -26.05 11.24
N LYS A 131 -1.28 -27.36 10.94
CA LYS A 131 -0.74 -27.94 9.70
C LYS A 131 -1.32 -27.25 8.48
N VAL A 132 -0.46 -26.94 7.52
CA VAL A 132 -0.82 -26.27 6.26
C VAL A 132 -0.68 -27.26 5.11
N SER A 133 -1.74 -27.40 4.30
CA SER A 133 -1.70 -28.16 3.05
C SER A 133 -1.57 -27.19 1.87
N TRP A 134 -0.62 -27.46 0.98
CA TRP A 134 -0.34 -26.63 -0.19
C TRP A 134 -0.87 -27.27 -1.46
N SER A 135 -1.39 -26.47 -2.38
CA SER A 135 -1.77 -26.92 -3.73
C SER A 135 -1.56 -25.82 -4.77
N SER A 136 -1.51 -26.20 -6.05
CA SER A 136 -1.46 -25.28 -7.18
C SER A 136 -2.67 -25.48 -8.09
N SER A 137 -3.22 -24.40 -8.66
CA SER A 137 -4.24 -24.49 -9.71
C SER A 137 -3.68 -24.97 -11.04
N ASN A 138 -2.38 -24.78 -11.29
CA ASN A 138 -1.72 -25.22 -12.50
C ASN A 138 -0.25 -25.56 -12.19
N ALA A 139 0.01 -26.83 -11.87
CA ALA A 139 1.35 -27.31 -11.51
C ALA A 139 2.34 -27.35 -12.69
N LYS A 140 1.87 -27.18 -13.94
CA LYS A 140 2.71 -27.00 -15.13
C LYS A 140 3.27 -25.59 -15.22
N VAL A 141 2.56 -24.59 -14.71
CA VAL A 141 3.04 -23.19 -14.60
C VAL A 141 3.83 -23.00 -13.31
N ALA A 142 3.22 -23.29 -12.16
CA ALA A 142 3.88 -23.21 -10.85
C ALA A 142 3.50 -24.39 -9.96
N SER A 143 4.47 -25.20 -9.57
CA SER A 143 4.27 -26.29 -8.61
C SER A 143 4.60 -25.84 -7.19
N VAL A 144 4.05 -26.52 -6.18
CA VAL A 144 4.36 -26.25 -4.76
C VAL A 144 4.55 -27.55 -4.02
N SER A 145 5.61 -27.64 -3.22
CA SER A 145 5.87 -28.79 -2.35
C SER A 145 5.04 -28.74 -1.07
N ARG A 146 5.02 -29.85 -0.31
CA ARG A 146 4.33 -29.95 0.99
C ARG A 146 4.83 -28.95 2.04
N THR A 147 6.04 -28.42 1.88
CA THR A 147 6.62 -27.40 2.79
C THR A 147 6.42 -25.97 2.29
N GLY A 148 5.76 -25.76 1.14
CA GLY A 148 5.52 -24.43 0.56
C GLY A 148 6.64 -23.92 -0.34
N LYS A 149 7.64 -24.75 -0.72
CA LYS A 149 8.59 -24.38 -1.79
C LYS A 149 7.86 -24.40 -3.13
N ALA A 150 7.63 -23.24 -3.70
CA ALA A 150 7.03 -23.02 -5.00
C ALA A 150 8.11 -23.00 -6.09
N ARG A 151 7.97 -23.81 -7.14
CA ARG A 151 8.87 -23.86 -8.30
C ARG A 151 8.12 -23.44 -9.56
N PHE A 152 8.68 -22.48 -10.28
CA PHE A 152 8.09 -21.92 -11.50
C PHE A 152 8.67 -22.62 -12.71
N LYS A 153 7.79 -23.17 -13.56
CA LYS A 153 8.15 -24.14 -14.60
C LYS A 153 7.96 -23.54 -16.00
N ASN A 154 6.74 -23.11 -16.32
CA ASN A 154 6.38 -22.56 -17.63
C ASN A 154 5.74 -21.17 -17.46
N SER A 155 5.84 -20.31 -18.47
CA SER A 155 5.08 -19.06 -18.50
C SER A 155 3.58 -19.25 -18.32
N GLY A 156 2.93 -18.22 -17.77
CA GLY A 156 1.51 -18.17 -17.52
C GLY A 156 1.17 -17.84 -16.06
N VAL A 157 -0.10 -17.94 -15.71
CA VAL A 157 -0.60 -17.63 -14.37
C VAL A 157 -1.09 -18.89 -13.67
N ALA A 158 -0.68 -19.07 -12.42
CA ALA A 158 -1.16 -20.12 -11.53
C ALA A 158 -1.48 -19.54 -10.15
N TYR A 159 -2.32 -20.21 -9.39
CA TYR A 159 -2.61 -19.87 -8.00
C TYR A 159 -2.03 -20.93 -7.09
N ILE A 160 -1.21 -20.52 -6.13
CA ILE A 160 -0.81 -21.41 -5.03
C ILE A 160 -1.71 -21.15 -3.82
N TYR A 161 -2.27 -22.23 -3.29
CA TYR A 161 -3.14 -22.18 -2.14
C TYR A 161 -2.47 -22.77 -0.91
N ALA A 162 -2.53 -22.04 0.22
CA ALA A 162 -2.31 -22.60 1.54
C ALA A 162 -3.66 -22.83 2.21
N LYS A 163 -3.96 -24.07 2.58
CA LYS A 163 -5.19 -24.43 3.31
C LYS A 163 -4.85 -24.84 4.74
N THR A 164 -5.63 -24.33 5.69
CA THR A 164 -5.55 -24.67 7.12
C THR A 164 -6.97 -24.74 7.68
N GLY A 165 -7.33 -25.90 8.25
CA GLY A 165 -8.72 -26.21 8.58
C GLY A 165 -9.65 -26.02 7.37
N LYS A 166 -10.74 -25.26 7.57
CA LYS A 166 -11.73 -24.92 6.51
C LYS A 166 -11.33 -23.70 5.67
N LYS A 167 -10.23 -23.01 5.97
CA LYS A 167 -9.84 -21.75 5.28
C LYS A 167 -8.76 -21.98 4.24
N ARG A 168 -8.81 -21.23 3.15
CA ARG A 168 -7.84 -21.25 2.04
C ARG A 168 -7.32 -19.84 1.76
N TYR A 169 -6.01 -19.71 1.62
CA TYR A 169 -5.29 -18.47 1.31
C TYR A 169 -4.65 -18.61 -0.06
N LYS A 170 -4.79 -17.59 -0.91
CA LYS A 170 -4.36 -17.62 -2.32
C LYS A 170 -3.14 -16.71 -2.52
N CYS A 171 -2.11 -17.23 -3.17
CA CYS A 171 -1.03 -16.47 -3.78
C CYS A 171 -1.17 -16.58 -5.30
N ILE A 172 -1.17 -15.45 -5.99
CA ILE A 172 -1.13 -15.42 -7.46
C ILE A 172 0.33 -15.58 -7.88
N ILE A 173 0.60 -16.48 -8.81
CA ILE A 173 1.92 -16.70 -9.40
C ILE A 173 1.83 -16.35 -10.87
N THR A 174 2.55 -15.31 -11.28
CA THR A 174 2.76 -14.99 -12.69
C THR A 174 4.16 -15.43 -13.06
N VAL A 175 4.26 -16.47 -13.88
CA VAL A 175 5.53 -16.93 -14.42
C VAL A 175 5.69 -16.33 -15.81
N PHE A 176 6.83 -15.71 -16.07
CA PHE A 176 7.23 -15.32 -17.42
C PHE A 176 8.35 -16.24 -17.89
N ASP A 177 8.34 -16.56 -19.18
CA ASP A 177 9.46 -17.26 -19.78
C ASP A 177 10.66 -16.35 -19.63
N ARG A 178 11.81 -16.92 -19.25
CA ARG A 178 13.03 -16.22 -19.64
C ARG A 178 13.02 -16.21 -21.18
N PRO A 179 13.35 -15.11 -21.86
CA PRO A 179 13.82 -15.25 -23.22
C PRO A 179 14.94 -16.30 -23.18
N LEU A 180 14.87 -17.26 -24.11
CA LEU A 180 15.82 -18.37 -24.24
C LEU A 180 17.25 -17.82 -24.23
N GLY A 181 17.93 -17.92 -23.09
CA GLY A 181 19.37 -17.81 -23.02
C GLY A 181 19.95 -19.14 -23.44
N LEU A 182 20.44 -19.20 -24.68
CA LEU A 182 21.35 -20.24 -25.15
C LEU A 182 22.57 -20.34 -24.22
N TYR A 183 23.22 -21.50 -24.29
CA TYR A 183 24.28 -22.02 -23.43
C TYR A 183 25.48 -21.09 -23.07
N TYR A 184 26.05 -21.40 -21.90
CA TYR A 184 27.43 -21.21 -21.37
C TYR A 184 28.53 -20.47 -22.17
N SER A 185 29.31 -19.62 -21.47
CA SER A 185 30.79 -19.67 -21.29
C SER A 185 31.47 -18.29 -21.20
N SER A 186 32.33 -18.12 -20.18
CA SER A 186 33.36 -17.08 -19.94
C SER A 186 32.97 -15.58 -19.95
N MET A 187 33.13 -14.94 -18.78
CA MET A 187 32.84 -13.51 -18.53
C MET A 187 33.94 -12.57 -19.05
N PRO A 188 33.60 -11.37 -19.57
CA PRO A 188 34.45 -10.20 -19.52
C PRO A 188 33.98 -9.18 -18.46
N THR A 189 34.94 -8.38 -17.98
CA THR A 189 34.87 -7.40 -16.89
C THR A 189 33.91 -6.22 -17.12
N PRO A 190 33.27 -5.67 -16.07
CA PRO A 190 32.27 -4.60 -16.19
C PRO A 190 32.86 -3.20 -16.35
N THR A 191 32.33 -2.44 -17.32
CA THR A 191 32.58 -1.00 -17.56
C THR A 191 31.64 -0.13 -16.70
N PRO A 192 32.03 1.07 -16.22
CA PRO A 192 31.25 1.83 -15.24
C PRO A 192 29.93 2.40 -15.80
N THR A 193 28.85 2.25 -15.03
CA THR A 193 27.49 2.74 -15.34
C THR A 193 27.37 4.27 -15.19
N PRO A 194 26.84 5.00 -16.18
CA PRO A 194 26.57 6.43 -16.05
C PRO A 194 25.48 6.70 -14.99
N LYS A 195 25.74 7.64 -14.07
CA LYS A 195 24.84 8.05 -13.00
C LYS A 195 23.71 8.95 -13.53
N LEU A 196 22.71 8.40 -14.25
CA LEU A 196 21.47 9.12 -14.49
C LEU A 196 20.69 9.27 -13.17
N LYS A 197 20.38 10.50 -12.77
CA LYS A 197 19.55 10.78 -11.58
C LYS A 197 18.15 10.15 -11.75
N TYR A 198 17.74 9.40 -10.74
CA TYR A 198 16.57 8.52 -10.57
C TYR A 198 15.16 9.18 -10.69
N ASP A 199 15.00 10.25 -11.47
CA ASP A 199 13.76 11.04 -11.53
C ASP A 199 12.84 10.57 -12.66
N ILE A 200 11.74 9.89 -12.30
CA ILE A 200 10.75 9.39 -13.27
C ILE A 200 10.08 10.51 -14.06
N LYS A 201 9.97 11.73 -13.50
CA LYS A 201 9.37 12.88 -14.21
C LYS A 201 10.26 13.34 -15.36
N LYS A 202 11.58 13.22 -15.22
CA LYS A 202 12.54 13.50 -16.29
C LYS A 202 12.63 12.35 -17.30
N ALA A 203 12.51 11.11 -16.83
CA ALA A 203 12.59 9.94 -17.70
C ALA A 203 11.34 9.74 -18.56
N ALA A 204 10.16 10.19 -18.09
CA ALA A 204 8.89 9.97 -18.76
C ALA A 204 8.00 11.24 -18.82
N PRO A 205 8.49 12.37 -19.37
CA PRO A 205 7.81 13.66 -19.29
C PRO A 205 6.45 13.70 -20.02
N LYS A 206 6.25 12.86 -21.04
CA LYS A 206 4.98 12.74 -21.78
C LYS A 206 3.90 11.90 -21.08
N ALA A 207 4.23 11.17 -20.01
CA ALA A 207 3.23 10.39 -19.27
C ALA A 207 2.33 11.31 -18.43
N GLU A 208 1.13 10.85 -18.09
CA GLU A 208 0.21 11.61 -17.27
C GLU A 208 0.83 11.92 -15.89
N GLN A 209 0.84 13.20 -15.50
CA GLN A 209 1.46 13.67 -14.25
C GLN A 209 0.96 12.90 -13.02
N LYS A 210 -0.33 12.55 -13.00
CA LYS A 210 -0.95 11.77 -11.92
C LYS A 210 -0.31 10.39 -11.77
N ILE A 211 0.04 9.71 -12.86
CA ILE A 211 0.69 8.40 -12.84
C ILE A 211 2.09 8.52 -12.26
N LEU A 212 2.84 9.55 -12.67
CA LEU A 212 4.18 9.85 -12.15
C LEU A 212 4.15 10.19 -10.65
N ASP A 213 3.13 10.91 -10.19
CA ASP A 213 2.96 11.24 -8.78
C ASP A 213 2.59 10.00 -7.95
N ILE A 214 1.75 9.11 -8.49
CA ILE A 214 1.42 7.82 -7.85
C ILE A 214 2.65 6.91 -7.81
N PHE A 215 3.46 6.88 -8.87
CA PHE A 215 4.73 6.14 -8.90
C PHE A 215 5.63 6.53 -7.74
N ASN A 216 5.85 7.84 -7.55
CA ASN A 216 6.64 8.35 -6.44
C ASN A 216 5.98 8.06 -5.08
N ALA A 217 4.66 8.30 -4.94
CA ALA A 217 3.93 8.13 -3.68
C ALA A 217 3.84 6.66 -3.21
N THR A 218 3.83 5.72 -4.15
CA THR A 218 3.83 4.28 -3.84
C THR A 218 5.22 3.77 -3.44
N GLY A 219 6.26 4.59 -3.61
CA GLY A 219 7.65 4.28 -3.32
C GLY A 219 8.33 3.50 -4.43
N PHE A 220 7.79 3.53 -5.66
CA PHE A 220 8.46 2.94 -6.80
C PHE A 220 9.72 3.73 -7.16
N LYS A 221 10.77 3.02 -7.58
CA LYS A 221 12.06 3.57 -7.99
C LYS A 221 12.38 3.19 -9.43
N LEU A 222 12.97 4.11 -10.17
CA LEU A 222 13.54 3.80 -11.47
C LEU A 222 14.96 3.27 -11.25
N LYS A 223 15.21 1.99 -11.48
CA LYS A 223 16.54 1.40 -11.38
C LYS A 223 17.13 1.22 -12.76
N TYR A 224 18.45 1.32 -12.82
CA TYR A 224 19.23 1.08 -14.01
C TYR A 224 20.15 -0.11 -13.72
N ARG A 225 20.06 -1.18 -14.52
CA ARG A 225 20.94 -2.35 -14.40
C ARG A 225 21.93 -2.34 -15.57
N ASN A 226 23.21 -2.27 -15.26
CA ASN A 226 24.29 -2.55 -16.19
C ASN A 226 24.48 -4.07 -16.26
N ILE A 227 24.41 -4.68 -17.45
CA ILE A 227 24.40 -6.15 -17.62
C ILE A 227 25.77 -6.69 -18.13
N GLY A 228 26.84 -5.89 -18.24
CA GLY A 228 28.07 -6.23 -18.99
C GLY A 228 27.85 -6.75 -20.43
N ASN A 229 28.28 -6.07 -21.52
CA ASN A 229 28.47 -6.51 -22.94
C ASN A 229 27.61 -7.64 -23.59
N TRP A 230 26.51 -8.08 -22.99
CA TRP A 230 25.69 -9.22 -23.41
C TRP A 230 24.19 -8.85 -23.39
N THR A 231 23.46 -9.51 -24.27
CA THR A 231 22.23 -9.08 -24.94
C THR A 231 21.01 -8.89 -24.01
N TYR A 232 20.59 -7.63 -23.90
CA TYR A 232 19.22 -7.06 -23.89
C TYR A 232 18.10 -7.75 -23.07
N GLY A 233 17.69 -7.08 -21.98
CA GLY A 233 16.44 -7.40 -21.29
C GLY A 233 16.00 -6.32 -20.31
N LEU A 234 14.73 -5.96 -20.35
CA LEU A 234 14.05 -5.22 -19.29
C LEU A 234 13.57 -6.21 -18.25
N THR A 235 13.95 -6.01 -16.99
CA THR A 235 13.43 -6.84 -15.90
C THR A 235 12.53 -5.97 -15.05
N SER A 236 11.25 -6.08 -15.30
CA SER A 236 10.23 -5.38 -14.55
C SER A 236 9.96 -6.15 -13.24
N THR A 237 10.83 -5.99 -12.24
CA THR A 237 10.67 -6.66 -10.94
C THR A 237 9.66 -5.90 -10.07
N TYR A 238 8.37 -5.96 -10.44
CA TYR A 238 7.30 -5.22 -9.77
C TYR A 238 7.01 -5.65 -8.32
N ASP A 239 7.55 -6.79 -7.86
CA ASP A 239 7.09 -7.41 -6.60
C ASP A 239 8.14 -7.50 -5.47
N TYR A 240 9.41 -7.12 -5.69
CA TYR A 240 10.45 -7.32 -4.66
C TYR A 240 11.09 -6.05 -4.07
N ASP A 241 11.10 -4.91 -4.78
CA ASP A 241 11.74 -3.69 -4.26
C ASP A 241 11.08 -2.38 -4.71
N LYS A 242 9.79 -2.44 -5.11
CA LYS A 242 9.05 -1.30 -5.67
C LYS A 242 9.92 -0.58 -6.71
N SER A 243 10.26 -1.23 -7.81
CA SER A 243 11.12 -0.59 -8.81
C SER A 243 10.83 -1.05 -10.22
N ILE A 244 10.77 -0.11 -11.16
CA ILE A 244 10.95 -0.36 -12.58
C ILE A 244 12.46 -0.46 -12.80
N THR A 245 12.96 -1.56 -13.39
CA THR A 245 14.39 -1.68 -13.71
C THR A 245 14.60 -1.62 -15.21
N LEU A 246 15.19 -0.51 -15.67
CA LEU A 246 15.68 -0.32 -17.03
C LEU A 246 17.08 -0.93 -17.14
N SER A 247 17.37 -1.71 -18.18
CA SER A 247 18.75 -2.16 -18.46
C SER A 247 19.51 -1.07 -19.23
N THR A 248 20.71 -0.70 -18.78
CA THR A 248 21.50 0.39 -19.38
C THR A 248 22.36 -0.04 -20.56
N GLU A 249 22.58 -1.34 -20.77
CA GLU A 249 23.43 -1.82 -21.88
C GLU A 249 22.72 -1.98 -23.21
N LEU A 250 21.41 -1.74 -23.23
CA LEU A 250 20.66 -1.42 -24.44
C LEU A 250 21.04 -0.03 -25.00
N PHE A 251 21.73 0.82 -24.23
CA PHE A 251 21.83 2.24 -24.52
C PHE A 251 23.26 2.76 -24.41
N ASP A 252 24.13 2.20 -25.26
CA ASP A 252 25.02 3.11 -25.96
C ASP A 252 24.12 4.01 -26.82
N THR A 253 23.97 5.28 -26.46
CA THR A 253 23.12 6.25 -27.18
C THR A 253 23.53 6.43 -28.65
N SER A 254 24.68 5.90 -29.06
CA SER A 254 25.12 5.85 -30.45
C SER A 254 24.62 4.62 -31.23
N LYS A 255 24.10 3.57 -30.57
CA LYS A 255 23.68 2.31 -31.21
C LYS A 255 22.17 2.16 -31.22
N ARG A 256 21.57 2.23 -32.42
CA ARG A 256 20.14 1.99 -32.65
C ARG A 256 19.87 0.49 -32.61
N ILE A 257 18.94 0.05 -31.75
CA ILE A 257 18.52 -1.35 -31.66
C ILE A 257 17.11 -1.47 -32.23
N TRP A 258 16.83 -2.54 -32.96
CA TRP A 258 15.56 -2.73 -33.67
C TRP A 258 14.88 -4.05 -33.28
N LYS A 259 13.55 -4.04 -33.14
CA LYS A 259 12.69 -5.25 -33.04
C LYS A 259 11.73 -5.23 -34.23
N GLY A 260 12.04 -6.02 -35.25
CA GLY A 260 11.36 -5.90 -36.55
C GLY A 260 11.67 -4.54 -37.17
N SER A 261 10.64 -3.79 -37.58
CA SER A 261 10.76 -2.44 -38.16
C SER A 261 10.79 -1.31 -37.12
N GLU A 262 10.71 -1.60 -35.81
CA GLU A 262 10.64 -0.59 -34.76
C GLU A 262 11.95 -0.41 -34.01
N GLN A 263 12.33 0.85 -33.80
CA GLN A 263 13.50 1.21 -33.01
C GLN A 263 13.17 1.08 -31.51
N ILE A 264 13.99 0.32 -30.79
CA ILE A 264 13.97 0.24 -29.34
C ILE A 264 14.76 1.43 -28.80
N THR A 265 14.05 2.41 -28.22
CA THR A 265 14.65 3.58 -27.56
C THR A 265 14.43 3.48 -26.05
N LEU A 266 15.29 4.17 -25.26
CA LEU A 266 15.12 4.28 -23.82
C LEU A 266 13.75 4.88 -23.46
N GLU A 267 13.25 5.77 -24.32
CA GLU A 267 11.95 6.38 -24.21
C GLU A 267 10.81 5.35 -24.36
N ASN A 268 10.80 4.57 -25.46
CA ASN A 268 9.79 3.52 -25.71
C ASN A 268 9.74 2.53 -24.56
N VAL A 269 10.93 2.08 -24.16
CA VAL A 269 11.14 1.16 -23.05
C VAL A 269 10.62 1.74 -21.73
N THR A 270 10.92 2.99 -21.41
CA THR A 270 10.44 3.63 -20.17
C THR A 270 8.91 3.68 -20.14
N TYR A 271 8.28 4.03 -21.25
CA TYR A 271 6.82 4.08 -21.32
C TYR A 271 6.16 2.70 -21.32
N HIS A 272 6.78 1.68 -21.92
CA HIS A 272 6.33 0.30 -21.83
C HIS A 272 6.32 -0.18 -20.38
N GLU A 273 7.42 0.04 -19.65
CA GLU A 273 7.51 -0.29 -18.23
C GLU A 273 6.54 0.50 -17.36
N LEU A 274 6.28 1.77 -17.68
CA LEU A 274 5.20 2.51 -17.04
C LEU A 274 3.83 1.89 -17.32
N GLY A 275 3.64 1.26 -18.47
CA GLY A 275 2.41 0.52 -18.79
C GLY A 275 2.14 -0.65 -17.85
N HIS A 276 3.15 -1.43 -17.51
CA HIS A 276 3.00 -2.47 -16.48
C HIS A 276 2.73 -1.86 -15.09
N PHE A 277 3.34 -0.72 -14.75
CA PHE A 277 3.02 -0.01 -13.50
C PHE A 277 1.55 0.44 -13.47
N VAL A 278 1.05 0.99 -14.59
CA VAL A 278 -0.36 1.36 -14.76
C VAL A 278 -1.27 0.15 -14.58
N ALA A 279 -0.93 -0.99 -15.18
CA ALA A 279 -1.68 -2.24 -15.00
C ALA A 279 -1.70 -2.68 -13.53
N TRP A 280 -0.57 -2.57 -12.85
CA TRP A 280 -0.43 -2.95 -11.44
C TRP A 280 -1.29 -2.08 -10.53
N ILE A 281 -1.27 -0.75 -10.69
CA ILE A 281 -2.13 0.12 -9.87
C ILE A 281 -3.60 -0.11 -10.19
N THR A 282 -3.97 -0.43 -11.44
CA THR A 282 -5.36 -0.67 -11.85
C THR A 282 -5.83 -2.12 -11.62
N ASP A 283 -5.46 -2.71 -10.48
CA ASP A 283 -5.89 -4.05 -10.04
C ASP A 283 -5.62 -5.16 -11.06
N ARG A 284 -4.46 -5.11 -11.73
CA ARG A 284 -4.05 -6.06 -12.77
C ARG A 284 -4.99 -6.08 -13.97
N SER A 285 -5.30 -4.89 -14.50
CA SER A 285 -6.06 -4.72 -15.74
C SER A 285 -5.44 -5.52 -16.91
N ASP A 286 -4.12 -5.69 -16.90
CA ASP A 286 -3.34 -6.55 -17.81
C ASP A 286 -3.72 -8.04 -17.80
N LEU A 287 -4.21 -8.56 -16.67
CA LEU A 287 -4.51 -9.98 -16.50
C LEU A 287 -5.99 -10.33 -16.66
N THR A 288 -6.83 -9.37 -17.02
CA THR A 288 -8.27 -9.59 -17.15
C THR A 288 -8.62 -10.42 -18.38
N ASN A 289 -9.75 -11.15 -18.33
CA ASN A 289 -10.28 -11.83 -19.50
C ASN A 289 -10.57 -10.84 -20.66
N LYS A 290 -11.02 -9.62 -20.32
CA LYS A 290 -11.21 -8.53 -21.29
C LYS A 290 -9.90 -8.21 -22.02
N MET A 291 -8.79 -8.04 -21.29
CA MET A 291 -7.49 -7.76 -21.93
C MET A 291 -6.97 -8.92 -22.78
N GLN A 292 -7.16 -10.15 -22.33
CA GLN A 292 -6.79 -11.34 -23.13
C GLN A 292 -7.60 -11.42 -24.43
N GLN A 293 -8.89 -11.06 -24.39
CA GLN A 293 -9.74 -11.01 -25.57
C GLN A 293 -9.33 -9.87 -26.50
N LEU A 294 -9.11 -8.66 -25.98
CA LEU A 294 -8.63 -7.52 -26.78
C LEU A 294 -7.33 -7.84 -27.51
N LYS A 295 -6.38 -8.50 -26.84
CA LYS A 295 -5.16 -8.99 -27.47
C LYS A 295 -5.48 -9.90 -28.65
N LYS A 296 -6.32 -10.92 -28.46
CA LYS A 296 -6.66 -11.87 -29.53
C LYS A 296 -7.31 -11.19 -30.73
N GLU A 297 -8.10 -10.14 -30.49
CA GLU A 297 -8.88 -9.46 -31.53
C GLU A 297 -8.08 -8.37 -32.27
N GLU A 298 -7.20 -7.64 -31.58
CA GLU A 298 -6.59 -6.42 -32.12
C GLU A 298 -5.05 -6.42 -32.15
N ASP A 299 -4.38 -7.41 -31.56
CA ASP A 299 -2.91 -7.47 -31.53
C ASP A 299 -2.29 -7.95 -32.85
N LYS A 300 -2.08 -7.00 -33.76
CA LYS A 300 -1.35 -7.23 -35.02
C LYS A 300 0.16 -7.36 -34.85
N ARG A 301 0.68 -7.06 -33.65
CA ARG A 301 2.12 -7.03 -33.36
C ARG A 301 2.62 -8.31 -32.70
N HIS A 302 1.72 -9.27 -32.47
CA HIS A 302 2.02 -10.58 -31.88
C HIS A 302 2.83 -10.48 -30.59
N THR A 303 2.41 -9.59 -29.69
CA THR A 303 2.99 -9.49 -28.35
C THR A 303 2.89 -10.82 -27.61
N GLU A 304 3.79 -11.10 -26.69
CA GLU A 304 3.94 -12.44 -26.09
C GLU A 304 2.71 -12.84 -25.26
N ASN A 305 2.15 -11.90 -24.50
CA ASN A 305 1.02 -12.14 -23.62
C ASN A 305 0.19 -10.86 -23.40
N ALA A 306 -0.95 -10.98 -22.70
CA ALA A 306 -1.85 -9.85 -22.47
C ALA A 306 -1.23 -8.72 -21.63
N ALA A 307 -0.23 -9.01 -20.81
CA ALA A 307 0.47 -7.99 -20.03
C ALA A 307 1.47 -7.20 -20.86
N GLU A 308 2.24 -7.87 -21.72
CA GLU A 308 3.07 -7.21 -22.73
C GLU A 308 2.22 -6.38 -23.69
N TYR A 309 1.05 -6.92 -24.08
CA TYR A 309 0.10 -6.20 -24.94
C TYR A 309 -0.43 -4.93 -24.27
N PHE A 310 -0.82 -5.00 -23.00
CA PHE A 310 -1.27 -3.84 -22.23
C PHE A 310 -0.15 -2.79 -22.12
N ALA A 311 1.07 -3.22 -21.79
CA ALA A 311 2.22 -2.33 -21.64
C ALA A 311 2.61 -1.63 -22.95
N ASP A 312 2.64 -2.38 -24.06
CA ASP A 312 2.83 -1.82 -25.40
C ASP A 312 1.70 -0.84 -25.77
N SER A 313 0.45 -1.19 -25.46
CA SER A 313 -0.69 -0.33 -25.71
C SER A 313 -0.63 0.97 -24.90
N TYR A 314 -0.18 0.93 -23.64
CA TYR A 314 0.03 2.14 -22.85
C TYR A 314 1.20 2.98 -23.39
N MET A 315 2.32 2.35 -23.78
CA MET A 315 3.42 3.06 -24.43
C MET A 315 2.92 3.83 -25.67
N ARG A 316 2.12 3.17 -26.51
CA ARG A 316 1.52 3.77 -27.71
C ARG A 316 0.45 4.80 -27.37
N TRP A 317 -0.27 4.65 -26.27
CA TRP A 317 -1.18 5.66 -25.76
C TRP A 317 -0.46 6.98 -25.43
N VAL A 318 0.76 6.88 -24.89
CA VAL A 318 1.59 8.04 -24.56
C VAL A 318 2.27 8.62 -25.80
N LEU A 319 2.87 7.77 -26.65
CA LEU A 319 3.71 8.20 -27.76
C LEU A 319 2.95 8.45 -29.07
N ASN A 320 1.98 7.60 -29.39
CA ASN A 320 1.33 7.52 -30.71
C ASN A 320 -0.20 7.32 -30.57
N ARG A 321 -0.84 8.14 -29.74
CA ARG A 321 -2.24 7.97 -29.31
C ARG A 321 -3.24 7.84 -30.46
N ASN A 322 -3.08 8.67 -31.50
CA ASN A 322 -3.99 8.68 -32.66
C ASN A 322 -3.88 7.39 -33.48
N GLN A 323 -2.67 6.85 -33.63
CA GLN A 323 -2.43 5.60 -34.33
C GLN A 323 -3.01 4.42 -33.55
N LEU A 324 -2.83 4.37 -32.22
CA LEU A 324 -3.46 3.36 -31.36
C LEU A 324 -4.98 3.38 -31.53
N LYS A 325 -5.60 4.57 -31.51
CA LYS A 325 -7.05 4.73 -31.71
C LYS A 325 -7.53 4.21 -33.06
N LYS A 326 -6.75 4.43 -34.13
CA LYS A 326 -7.09 3.99 -35.49
C LYS A 326 -6.93 2.48 -35.66
N GLU A 327 -5.85 1.91 -35.15
CA GLU A 327 -5.50 0.51 -35.39
C GLU A 327 -6.16 -0.47 -34.42
N GLN A 328 -6.39 -0.05 -33.18
CA GLN A 328 -6.84 -0.89 -32.06
C GLN A 328 -7.87 -0.12 -31.21
N PRO A 329 -9.04 0.23 -31.79
CA PRO A 329 -10.00 1.13 -31.15
C PRO A 329 -10.56 0.61 -29.82
N ARG A 330 -10.76 -0.71 -29.67
CA ARG A 330 -11.27 -1.29 -28.41
C ARG A 330 -10.21 -1.26 -27.32
N THR A 331 -8.96 -1.54 -27.69
CA THR A 331 -7.81 -1.47 -26.80
C THR A 331 -7.53 -0.03 -26.38
N TYR A 332 -7.60 0.92 -27.32
CA TYR A 332 -7.55 2.35 -27.02
C TYR A 332 -8.58 2.75 -25.96
N GLN A 333 -9.83 2.30 -26.14
CA GLN A 333 -10.90 2.59 -25.18
C GLN A 333 -10.63 1.96 -23.82
N TYR A 334 -10.10 0.73 -23.78
CA TYR A 334 -9.76 0.06 -22.53
C TYR A 334 -8.64 0.76 -21.76
N ILE A 335 -7.58 1.19 -22.45
CA ILE A 335 -6.50 1.98 -21.84
C ILE A 335 -7.07 3.31 -21.33
N LYS A 336 -7.89 4.00 -22.13
CA LYS A 336 -8.56 5.23 -21.70
C LYS A 336 -9.35 5.06 -20.40
N GLU A 337 -10.12 3.98 -20.28
CA GLU A 337 -10.87 3.65 -19.05
C GLU A 337 -9.94 3.55 -17.82
N GLN A 338 -8.77 2.91 -17.97
CA GLN A 338 -7.78 2.79 -16.88
C GLN A 338 -7.19 4.15 -16.49
N ILE A 339 -6.86 4.97 -17.48
CA ILE A 339 -6.31 6.32 -17.26
C ILE A 339 -7.34 7.25 -16.62
N ASP A 340 -8.59 7.20 -17.08
CA ASP A 340 -9.70 7.98 -16.50
C ASP A 340 -9.95 7.57 -15.04
N TYR A 341 -9.89 6.27 -14.73
CA TYR A 341 -9.98 5.77 -13.36
C TYR A 341 -8.85 6.32 -12.48
N ILE A 342 -7.60 6.28 -12.95
CA ILE A 342 -6.45 6.82 -12.22
C ILE A 342 -6.61 8.33 -11.98
N SER A 343 -7.02 9.07 -13.01
CA SER A 343 -7.19 10.53 -12.95
C SER A 343 -8.19 10.95 -11.88
N LYS A 344 -9.34 10.26 -11.81
CA LYS A 344 -10.43 10.55 -10.86
C LYS A 344 -10.13 10.06 -9.44
N THR A 345 -9.15 9.17 -9.26
CA THR A 345 -8.86 8.55 -7.97
C THR A 345 -7.87 9.39 -7.14
N PRO A 346 -8.19 9.71 -5.87
CA PRO A 346 -7.26 10.42 -4.98
C PRO A 346 -5.94 9.65 -4.79
N ILE A 347 -4.82 10.37 -4.66
CA ILE A 347 -3.49 9.74 -4.51
C ILE A 347 -3.44 8.83 -3.27
N SER A 348 -4.13 9.22 -2.19
CA SER A 348 -4.21 8.47 -0.93
C SER A 348 -4.79 7.06 -1.08
N HIS A 349 -5.59 6.79 -2.11
CA HIS A 349 -6.12 5.46 -2.41
C HIS A 349 -5.03 4.44 -2.75
N TRP A 350 -3.95 4.89 -3.37
CA TRP A 350 -2.86 4.04 -3.84
C TRP A 350 -1.81 3.78 -2.76
N ILE A 351 -1.78 4.62 -1.72
CA ILE A 351 -0.82 4.54 -0.62
C ILE A 351 -1.26 3.42 0.34
N GLY A 352 -0.53 2.30 0.34
CA GLY A 352 -0.76 1.17 1.26
C GLY A 352 -1.73 0.09 0.77
N LYS A 353 -2.22 0.21 -0.47
CA LYS A 353 -3.03 -0.83 -1.14
C LYS A 353 -2.19 -2.06 -1.54
N TYR A 354 -0.88 -1.89 -1.71
CA TYR A 354 0.04 -2.90 -2.22
C TYR A 354 1.36 -2.97 -1.45
#